data_AF-A0A150M452-F1
#
_entry.id   AF-A0A150M452-F1
#
_cell.length_a   1.000
_cell.length_b   1.000
_cell.length_c   1.000
_cell.angle_alpha   90.00
_cell.angle_beta   90.00
_cell.angle_gamma   90.00
#
_symmetry.space_group_name_H-M   'P 1'
#
loop_
_entity.id
_entity.type
_entity.pdbx_description
1 polymer ?
#
loop_
_entity_poly.entity_id
_entity_poly.type
_entity_poly.pdbx_seq_one_letter_code
_entity_poly.pdbx_strand_id
1 'polypeptide(L)'
;MNLYKELISGKRKALPSGTWEKDENVIIIVRYALEVNLGLKKEQIPKINRAVIREQKLWGALNRFKSVRKLIQFVYPGRYNEFDFSRVPINYWNNIQNIRNRLEWHLRREGIRIAEIPRKVNYDLLVEWGFSNPLKQHGHSPYRFMNALYPGRFKETDFKKIPQGYATNREFLKEQFMDMLRQEKIRFEDVPKKVTRQMLMKHRFSAALKHYRNSPLEFIQYLFPNQFSLDDFRTKPNGYWKDIDNVKREIMDLINREKVAEQDVPRFMTKQRLVEEGLTGLLHEYHGSPIEIIEAVFPGKYDVTEFQRVPNQHWHSPQNRAQALRTFCAKRGIGREELPRLNRAYFRKHFPRFISMVDRHYDSKFYRWIMESYPEYTFSPEEFRLLVGVDGQLCDSKEELEIHNFLIRAVVDGKVEREGCRFVNHEYDEVYIPDWVIEQNDRKWIVEYFGLYGSTRYKWYTEKADRKMQFYHSLADYTLIAIMPDDFREKGFRKIVSLLISNGIQLHVHCSHCY
;
A
#
# COMPACT_ATOMS: atom_id res chain seq x y z
N MET A 1 -18.57 13.66 -82.50
CA MET A 1 -19.31 13.79 -81.22
C MET A 1 -20.78 13.34 -81.28
N ASN A 2 -21.59 13.77 -82.26
CA ASN A 2 -23.01 13.37 -82.36
C ASN A 2 -23.21 11.84 -82.39
N LEU A 3 -22.36 11.13 -83.14
CA LEU A 3 -22.38 9.65 -83.20
C LEU A 3 -22.13 8.98 -81.83
N TYR A 4 -21.32 9.59 -80.96
CA TYR A 4 -21.08 9.07 -79.61
C TYR A 4 -22.25 9.36 -78.68
N LYS A 5 -22.88 10.54 -78.79
CA LYS A 5 -24.11 10.87 -78.04
C LYS A 5 -25.24 9.89 -78.36
N GLU A 6 -25.43 9.55 -79.63
CA GLU A 6 -26.39 8.52 -80.07
C GLU A 6 -26.06 7.12 -79.52
N LEU A 7 -24.77 6.77 -79.45
CA LEU A 7 -24.33 5.49 -78.89
C LEU A 7 -24.63 5.39 -77.38
N ILE A 8 -24.35 6.46 -76.63
CA ILE A 8 -24.62 6.51 -75.19
C ILE A 8 -26.12 6.54 -74.90
N SER A 9 -26.91 7.26 -75.71
CA SER A 9 -28.37 7.31 -75.56
C SER A 9 -29.10 6.06 -76.08
N GLY A 10 -28.38 5.04 -76.55
CA GLY A 10 -28.95 3.81 -77.09
C GLY A 10 -29.59 3.92 -78.49
N LYS A 11 -29.54 5.09 -79.12
CA LYS A 11 -30.06 5.32 -80.49
C LYS A 11 -29.22 4.62 -81.57
N ARG A 12 -27.98 4.25 -81.23
CA ARG A 12 -27.03 3.56 -82.11
C ARG A 12 -26.37 2.40 -81.39
N LYS A 13 -26.17 1.28 -82.09
CA LYS A 13 -25.56 0.07 -81.51
C LYS A 13 -24.02 0.12 -81.42
N ALA A 14 -23.34 0.74 -82.37
CA ALA A 14 -21.87 0.83 -82.42
C ALA A 14 -21.38 2.08 -83.18
N LEU A 15 -20.15 2.52 -82.89
CA LEU A 15 -19.46 3.55 -83.69
C LEU A 15 -18.96 2.95 -85.02
N PRO A 16 -18.73 3.78 -86.05
CA PRO A 16 -18.14 3.34 -87.31
C PRO A 16 -16.83 2.56 -87.12
N SER A 17 -16.58 1.58 -87.99
CA SER A 17 -15.32 0.84 -87.98
C SER A 17 -14.12 1.80 -88.12
N GLY A 18 -13.02 1.50 -87.44
CA GLY A 18 -11.82 2.34 -87.44
C GLY A 18 -11.89 3.58 -86.54
N THR A 19 -13.00 3.84 -85.84
CA THR A 19 -13.12 5.04 -84.97
C THR A 19 -12.02 5.11 -83.91
N TRP A 20 -11.68 3.97 -83.29
CA TRP A 20 -10.70 3.89 -82.21
C TRP A 20 -9.23 3.86 -82.68
N GLU A 21 -9.00 3.68 -83.99
CA GLU A 21 -7.65 3.68 -84.58
C GLU A 21 -7.09 5.11 -84.74
N LYS A 22 -7.96 6.12 -84.76
CA LYS A 22 -7.56 7.53 -84.83
C LYS A 22 -7.38 8.12 -83.43
N ASP A 23 -6.17 8.61 -83.15
CA ASP A 23 -5.78 9.18 -81.85
C ASP A 23 -6.68 10.33 -81.41
N GLU A 24 -6.98 11.25 -82.33
CA GLU A 24 -7.87 12.39 -82.10
C GLU A 24 -9.25 11.94 -81.62
N ASN A 25 -9.81 10.88 -82.22
CA ASN A 25 -11.10 10.34 -81.83
C ASN A 25 -11.05 9.75 -80.41
N VAL A 26 -9.99 9.01 -80.07
CA VAL A 26 -9.80 8.46 -78.73
C VAL A 26 -9.76 9.60 -77.70
N ILE A 27 -8.95 10.63 -77.94
CA ILE A 27 -8.80 11.77 -77.03
C ILE A 27 -10.13 12.50 -76.86
N ILE A 28 -10.77 12.90 -77.95
CA ILE A 28 -12.01 13.70 -77.90
C ILE A 28 -13.14 12.91 -77.22
N ILE A 29 -13.34 11.65 -77.60
CA ILE A 29 -14.45 10.84 -77.07
C ILE A 29 -14.23 10.50 -75.59
N VAL A 30 -13.02 10.10 -75.19
CA VAL A 30 -12.72 9.75 -73.80
C VAL A 30 -12.78 10.99 -72.90
N ARG A 31 -12.24 12.14 -73.34
CA ARG A 31 -12.37 13.39 -72.56
C ARG A 31 -13.82 13.80 -72.41
N TYR A 32 -14.60 13.79 -73.49
CA TYR A 32 -16.02 14.10 -73.39
C TYR A 32 -16.76 13.14 -72.45
N ALA A 33 -16.50 11.83 -72.55
CA ALA A 33 -17.15 10.84 -71.70
C ALA A 33 -16.86 11.06 -70.21
N LEU A 34 -15.61 11.37 -69.86
CA LEU A 34 -15.20 11.50 -68.46
C LEU A 34 -15.46 12.89 -67.90
N GLU A 35 -15.09 13.95 -68.64
CA GLU A 35 -15.19 15.34 -68.19
C GLU A 35 -16.61 15.88 -68.34
N VAL A 36 -17.29 15.60 -69.44
CA VAL A 36 -18.58 16.23 -69.78
C VAL A 36 -19.76 15.33 -69.42
N ASN A 37 -19.76 14.07 -69.86
CA ASN A 37 -20.89 13.17 -69.63
C ASN A 37 -20.99 12.71 -68.18
N LEU A 38 -19.85 12.42 -67.55
CA LEU A 38 -19.78 12.00 -66.15
C LEU A 38 -19.43 13.13 -65.17
N GLY A 39 -19.00 14.30 -65.66
CA GLY A 39 -18.63 15.42 -64.79
C GLY A 39 -17.45 15.15 -63.86
N LEU A 40 -16.55 14.22 -64.21
CA LEU A 40 -15.45 13.82 -63.32
C LEU A 40 -14.45 14.95 -63.15
N LYS A 41 -14.12 15.24 -61.89
CA LYS A 41 -13.01 16.15 -61.53
C LYS A 41 -11.67 15.49 -61.84
N LYS A 42 -10.62 16.32 -61.96
CA LYS A 42 -9.25 15.89 -62.28
C LYS A 42 -8.78 14.72 -61.40
N GLU A 43 -9.10 14.74 -60.10
CA GLU A 43 -8.66 13.75 -59.11
C GLU A 43 -9.44 12.41 -59.21
N GLN A 44 -10.57 12.42 -59.91
CA GLN A 44 -11.44 11.24 -60.08
C GLN A 44 -11.13 10.48 -61.37
N ILE A 45 -10.61 11.16 -62.40
CA ILE A 45 -10.32 10.57 -63.72
C ILE A 45 -9.37 9.35 -63.64
N PRO A 46 -8.25 9.38 -62.87
CA PRO A 46 -7.37 8.21 -62.76
C PRO A 46 -7.95 7.04 -61.95
N LYS A 47 -9.04 7.27 -61.21
CA LYS A 47 -9.68 6.27 -60.32
C LYS A 47 -10.77 5.46 -61.02
N ILE A 48 -11.07 5.75 -62.28
CA ILE A 48 -12.06 4.98 -63.04
C ILE A 48 -11.63 3.51 -63.19
N ASN A 49 -12.63 2.63 -63.31
CA ASN A 49 -12.42 1.20 -63.46
C ASN A 49 -13.02 0.69 -64.79
N ARG A 50 -12.89 -0.61 -65.05
CA ARG A 50 -13.41 -1.23 -66.28
C ARG A 50 -14.95 -1.15 -66.39
N ALA A 51 -15.69 -0.99 -65.29
CA ALA A 51 -17.13 -0.82 -65.32
C ALA A 51 -17.49 0.54 -65.93
N VAL A 52 -16.85 1.62 -65.46
CA VAL A 52 -17.00 2.97 -66.05
C VAL A 52 -16.68 2.95 -67.55
N ILE A 53 -15.61 2.28 -67.96
CA ILE A 53 -15.26 2.12 -69.38
C ILE A 53 -16.38 1.43 -70.17
N ARG A 54 -17.01 0.40 -69.61
CA ARG A 54 -18.10 -0.36 -70.26
C ARG A 54 -19.40 0.45 -70.33
N GLU A 55 -19.76 1.11 -69.24
CA GLU A 55 -20.94 1.98 -69.12
C GLU A 55 -20.86 3.15 -70.10
N GLN A 56 -19.68 3.76 -70.23
CA GLN A 56 -19.40 4.82 -71.19
C GLN A 56 -19.09 4.30 -72.61
N LYS A 57 -19.31 3.01 -72.88
CA LYS A 57 -19.10 2.40 -74.21
C LYS A 57 -17.69 2.67 -74.80
N LEU A 58 -16.68 2.84 -73.95
CA LEU A 58 -15.28 3.12 -74.29
C LEU A 58 -14.45 1.83 -74.44
N TRP A 59 -15.09 0.67 -74.55
CA TRP A 59 -14.39 -0.63 -74.60
C TRP A 59 -13.43 -0.74 -75.78
N GLY A 60 -13.77 -0.16 -76.94
CA GLY A 60 -12.88 -0.12 -78.10
C GLY A 60 -11.59 0.65 -77.85
N ALA A 61 -11.66 1.81 -77.16
CA ALA A 61 -10.46 2.52 -76.72
C ALA A 61 -9.62 1.68 -75.76
N LEU A 62 -10.24 1.08 -74.73
CA LEU A 62 -9.50 0.24 -73.78
C LEU A 62 -8.82 -0.96 -74.46
N ASN A 63 -9.47 -1.57 -75.46
CA ASN A 63 -8.91 -2.68 -76.23
C ASN A 63 -7.63 -2.31 -76.99
N ARG A 64 -7.48 -1.05 -77.42
CA ARG A 64 -6.26 -0.55 -78.07
C ARG A 64 -5.10 -0.43 -77.08
N PHE A 65 -5.34 0.17 -75.91
CA PHE A 65 -4.27 0.45 -74.93
C PHE A 65 -4.02 -0.69 -73.92
N LYS A 66 -4.92 -1.68 -73.86
CA LYS A 66 -4.92 -2.84 -72.95
C LYS A 66 -4.90 -2.51 -71.44
N SER A 67 -4.88 -1.23 -71.07
CA SER A 67 -4.82 -0.75 -69.69
C SER A 67 -5.51 0.60 -69.57
N VAL A 68 -6.37 0.74 -68.56
CA VAL A 68 -7.03 2.01 -68.22
C VAL A 68 -5.97 3.07 -67.94
N ARG A 69 -4.88 2.73 -67.24
CA ARG A 69 -3.78 3.66 -66.99
C ARG A 69 -3.16 4.17 -68.28
N LYS A 70 -2.79 3.26 -69.20
CA LYS A 70 -2.17 3.63 -70.48
C LYS A 70 -3.11 4.51 -71.30
N LEU A 71 -4.40 4.19 -71.33
CA LEU A 71 -5.42 5.00 -71.99
C LEU A 71 -5.49 6.42 -71.38
N ILE A 72 -5.56 6.54 -70.05
CA ILE A 72 -5.64 7.85 -69.38
C ILE A 72 -4.35 8.64 -69.56
N GLN A 73 -3.17 8.02 -69.47
CA GLN A 73 -1.90 8.71 -69.70
C GLN A 73 -1.74 9.16 -71.15
N PHE A 74 -2.28 8.39 -72.11
CA PHE A 74 -2.33 8.79 -73.51
C PHE A 74 -3.27 9.99 -73.73
N VAL A 75 -4.48 9.96 -73.15
CA VAL A 75 -5.47 11.04 -73.28
C VAL A 75 -5.06 12.30 -72.51
N TYR A 76 -4.29 12.14 -71.44
CA TYR A 76 -3.79 13.23 -70.59
C TYR A 76 -2.27 13.16 -70.38
N PRO A 77 -1.47 13.43 -71.43
CA PRO A 77 -0.01 13.35 -71.34
C PRO A 77 0.55 14.21 -70.21
N GLY A 78 1.44 13.65 -69.39
CA GLY A 78 2.11 14.35 -68.30
C GLY A 78 1.23 14.81 -67.12
N ARG A 79 -0.09 14.54 -67.16
CA ARG A 79 -1.02 15.07 -66.15
C ARG A 79 -1.15 14.20 -64.90
N TYR A 80 -0.87 12.90 -65.01
CA TYR A 80 -1.05 11.92 -63.93
C TYR A 80 0.19 11.03 -63.76
N ASN A 81 0.64 10.88 -62.51
CA ASN A 81 1.71 9.97 -62.09
C ASN A 81 1.14 8.60 -61.66
N GLU A 82 2.02 7.65 -61.33
CA GLU A 82 1.68 6.26 -61.01
C GLU A 82 0.76 6.11 -59.79
N PHE A 83 0.78 7.07 -58.87
CA PHE A 83 0.02 7.07 -57.61
C PHE A 83 -1.29 7.84 -57.69
N ASP A 84 -1.57 8.53 -58.80
CA ASP A 84 -2.91 9.08 -59.04
C ASP A 84 -3.91 7.95 -59.33
N PHE A 85 -3.42 6.81 -59.85
CA PHE A 85 -4.22 5.62 -60.15
C PHE A 85 -4.43 4.73 -58.92
N SER A 86 -5.52 3.94 -58.92
CA SER A 86 -5.90 3.06 -57.79
C SER A 86 -4.89 1.93 -57.48
N ARG A 87 -4.03 1.59 -58.43
CA ARG A 87 -2.95 0.61 -58.28
C ARG A 87 -1.73 1.13 -59.03
N VAL A 88 -0.52 0.76 -58.61
CA VAL A 88 0.74 0.96 -59.35
C VAL A 88 0.99 -0.18 -60.35
N PRO A 89 1.92 -0.07 -61.34
CA PRO A 89 2.28 -1.20 -62.21
C PRO A 89 2.71 -2.45 -61.43
N ILE A 90 2.49 -3.65 -62.00
CA ILE A 90 2.75 -4.95 -61.35
C ILE A 90 4.22 -5.10 -60.88
N ASN A 91 5.16 -4.45 -61.57
CA ASN A 91 6.60 -4.50 -61.24
C ASN A 91 7.15 -3.18 -60.66
N TYR A 92 6.28 -2.22 -60.32
CA TYR A 92 6.70 -0.89 -59.88
C TYR A 92 7.64 -0.95 -58.67
N TRP A 93 7.30 -1.80 -57.69
CA TRP A 93 8.05 -1.99 -56.45
C TRP A 93 9.27 -2.90 -56.59
N ASN A 94 9.49 -3.54 -57.75
CA ASN A 94 10.71 -4.34 -57.96
C ASN A 94 11.93 -3.45 -58.28
N ASN A 95 11.71 -2.16 -58.59
CA ASN A 95 12.77 -1.20 -58.79
C ASN A 95 13.05 -0.44 -57.48
N ILE A 96 14.23 -0.66 -56.91
CA ILE A 96 14.64 -0.05 -55.65
C ILE A 96 14.67 1.49 -55.71
N GLN A 97 14.96 2.07 -56.88
CA GLN A 97 14.97 3.51 -57.07
C GLN A 97 13.55 4.10 -57.01
N ASN A 98 12.54 3.37 -57.49
CA ASN A 98 11.13 3.77 -57.36
C ASN A 98 10.69 3.78 -55.89
N ILE A 99 11.12 2.77 -55.12
CA ILE A 99 10.87 2.72 -53.67
C ILE A 99 11.56 3.90 -52.98
N ARG A 100 12.85 4.14 -53.27
CA ARG A 100 13.63 5.23 -52.68
C ARG A 100 13.03 6.59 -52.99
N ASN A 101 12.75 6.89 -54.26
CA ASN A 101 12.16 8.16 -54.68
C ASN A 101 10.82 8.42 -53.98
N ARG A 102 9.97 7.39 -53.86
CA ARG A 102 8.70 7.50 -53.16
C ARG A 102 8.90 7.78 -51.67
N LEU A 103 9.86 7.11 -51.04
CA LEU A 103 10.15 7.32 -49.61
C LEU A 103 10.67 8.74 -49.39
N GLU A 104 11.65 9.18 -50.18
CA GLU A 104 12.20 10.53 -50.11
C GLU A 104 11.14 11.61 -50.35
N TRP A 105 10.19 11.38 -51.26
CA TRP A 105 9.07 12.29 -51.46
C TRP A 105 8.23 12.47 -50.19
N HIS A 106 7.89 11.38 -49.50
CA HIS A 106 7.17 11.45 -48.22
C HIS A 106 8.03 12.12 -47.13
N LEU A 107 9.31 11.79 -47.03
CA LEU A 107 10.22 12.40 -46.09
C LEU A 107 10.33 13.92 -46.28
N ARG A 108 10.44 14.39 -47.53
CA ARG A 108 10.47 15.83 -47.85
C ARG A 108 9.13 16.50 -47.51
N ARG A 109 8.00 15.87 -47.86
CA ARG A 109 6.67 16.40 -47.59
C ARG A 109 6.40 16.60 -46.10
N GLU A 110 6.87 15.67 -45.28
CA GLU A 110 6.69 15.68 -43.82
C GLU A 110 7.87 16.33 -43.07
N GLY A 111 8.86 16.88 -43.79
CA GLY A 111 10.04 17.55 -43.19
C GLY A 111 10.95 16.62 -42.38
N ILE A 112 10.96 15.32 -42.65
CA ILE A 112 11.74 14.33 -41.92
C ILE A 112 13.12 14.17 -42.55
N ARG A 113 14.18 14.49 -41.81
CA ARG A 113 15.57 14.24 -42.26
C ARG A 113 15.90 12.75 -42.21
N ILE A 114 16.80 12.29 -43.07
CA ILE A 114 17.20 10.88 -43.13
C ILE A 114 17.69 10.35 -41.77
N ALA A 115 18.44 11.16 -41.00
CA ALA A 115 18.92 10.77 -39.67
C ALA A 115 17.80 10.55 -38.63
N GLU A 116 16.59 11.08 -38.88
CA GLU A 116 15.44 10.97 -37.96
C GLU A 116 14.56 9.75 -38.28
N ILE A 117 14.81 9.07 -39.40
CA ILE A 117 14.04 7.90 -39.87
C ILE A 117 13.81 6.88 -38.75
N PRO A 118 14.83 6.41 -38.00
CA PRO A 118 14.62 5.34 -37.03
C PRO A 118 13.68 5.70 -35.86
N ARG A 119 13.57 7.01 -35.57
CA ARG A 119 12.71 7.53 -34.49
C ARG A 119 11.30 7.85 -34.98
N LYS A 120 11.16 8.38 -36.20
CA LYS A 120 9.89 8.93 -36.73
C LYS A 120 9.17 7.99 -37.70
N VAL A 121 9.90 7.15 -38.44
CA VAL A 121 9.32 6.30 -39.49
C VAL A 121 9.17 4.87 -38.98
N ASN A 122 7.93 4.51 -38.65
CA ASN A 122 7.57 3.18 -38.15
C ASN A 122 6.81 2.37 -39.21
N TYR A 123 6.49 1.12 -38.87
CA TYR A 123 5.76 0.21 -39.77
C TYR A 123 4.41 0.78 -40.22
N ASP A 124 3.63 1.30 -39.29
CA ASP A 124 2.28 1.80 -39.57
C ASP A 124 2.32 3.00 -40.52
N LEU A 125 3.25 3.93 -40.28
CA LEU A 125 3.45 5.11 -41.14
C LEU A 125 3.88 4.71 -42.56
N LEU A 126 4.73 3.69 -42.70
CA LEU A 126 5.12 3.15 -44.01
C LEU A 126 3.93 2.48 -44.73
N VAL A 127 3.04 1.81 -44.00
CA VAL A 127 1.79 1.26 -44.56
C VAL A 127 0.86 2.39 -45.03
N GLU A 128 0.69 3.45 -44.23
CA GLU A 128 -0.09 4.64 -44.60
C GLU A 128 0.46 5.32 -45.86
N TRP A 129 1.78 5.36 -46.02
CA TRP A 129 2.44 5.88 -47.21
C TRP A 129 2.38 4.94 -48.44
N GLY A 130 1.79 3.76 -48.29
CA GLY A 130 1.57 2.79 -49.37
C GLY A 130 2.71 1.79 -49.59
N PHE A 131 3.62 1.62 -48.62
CA PHE A 131 4.75 0.68 -48.71
C PHE A 131 4.42 -0.75 -48.26
N SER A 132 3.15 -1.15 -48.15
CA SER A 132 2.78 -2.51 -47.71
C SER A 132 3.42 -3.63 -48.54
N ASN A 133 3.46 -3.47 -49.87
CA ASN A 133 4.09 -4.46 -50.76
C ASN A 133 5.62 -4.49 -50.65
N PRO A 134 6.34 -3.34 -50.72
CA PRO A 134 7.77 -3.29 -50.41
C PRO A 134 8.11 -3.88 -49.04
N LEU A 135 7.37 -3.52 -47.98
CA LEU A 135 7.60 -4.05 -46.63
C LEU A 135 7.51 -5.58 -46.58
N LYS A 136 6.56 -6.19 -47.30
CA LYS A 136 6.43 -7.65 -47.39
C LYS A 136 7.69 -8.30 -47.98
N GLN A 137 8.31 -7.70 -49.00
CA GLN A 137 9.57 -8.19 -49.59
C GLN A 137 10.74 -8.16 -48.59
N HIS A 138 10.66 -7.30 -47.56
CA HIS A 138 11.67 -7.17 -46.51
C HIS A 138 11.23 -7.76 -45.16
N GLY A 139 10.30 -8.73 -45.19
CA GLY A 139 9.85 -9.46 -43.99
C GLY A 139 9.13 -8.58 -42.96
N HIS A 140 8.42 -7.55 -43.43
CA HIS A 140 7.67 -6.59 -42.61
C HIS A 140 8.54 -5.82 -41.60
N SER A 141 9.86 -5.74 -41.82
CA SER A 141 10.78 -5.02 -40.93
C SER A 141 11.11 -3.63 -41.48
N PRO A 142 10.75 -2.53 -40.78
CA PRO A 142 11.18 -1.18 -41.13
C PRO A 142 12.71 -1.06 -41.20
N TYR A 143 13.45 -1.74 -40.32
CA TYR A 143 14.92 -1.74 -40.39
C TYR A 143 15.41 -2.39 -41.69
N ARG A 144 14.98 -3.63 -42.01
CA ARG A 144 15.44 -4.32 -43.22
C ARG A 144 15.07 -3.54 -44.49
N PHE A 145 13.88 -2.95 -44.50
CA PHE A 145 13.44 -2.04 -45.56
C PHE A 145 14.37 -0.81 -45.69
N MET A 146 14.68 -0.12 -44.58
CA MET A 146 15.56 1.05 -44.61
C MET A 146 17.01 0.71 -44.94
N ASN A 147 17.52 -0.43 -44.46
CA ASN A 147 18.87 -0.89 -44.78
C ASN A 147 19.01 -1.29 -46.25
N ALA A 148 17.95 -1.78 -46.89
CA ALA A 148 17.94 -1.99 -48.34
C ALA A 148 18.05 -0.65 -49.10
N LEU A 149 17.37 0.40 -48.64
CA LEU A 149 17.38 1.72 -49.30
C LEU A 149 18.61 2.56 -48.96
N TYR A 150 19.18 2.41 -47.77
CA TYR A 150 20.34 3.13 -47.28
C TYR A 150 21.31 2.15 -46.58
N PRO A 151 22.05 1.33 -47.35
CA PRO A 151 22.92 0.30 -46.80
C PRO A 151 23.93 0.87 -45.79
N GLY A 152 23.99 0.26 -44.60
CA GLY A 152 24.95 0.61 -43.55
C GLY A 152 24.69 1.95 -42.84
N ARG A 153 23.62 2.68 -43.20
CA ARG A 153 23.32 4.00 -42.62
C ARG A 153 22.65 3.92 -41.25
N PHE A 154 21.96 2.83 -40.97
CA PHE A 154 21.24 2.60 -39.73
C PHE A 154 21.64 1.26 -39.13
N LYS A 155 21.55 1.17 -37.81
CA LYS A 155 21.61 -0.08 -37.06
C LYS A 155 20.20 -0.55 -36.75
N GLU A 156 20.04 -1.86 -36.57
CA GLU A 156 18.76 -2.44 -36.19
C GLU A 156 18.23 -1.89 -34.85
N THR A 157 19.15 -1.49 -33.96
CA THR A 157 18.90 -0.83 -32.67
C THR A 157 18.37 0.60 -32.78
N ASP A 158 18.55 1.27 -33.92
CA ASP A 158 18.09 2.64 -34.08
C ASP A 158 16.55 2.71 -34.10
N PHE A 159 15.88 1.62 -34.50
CA PHE A 159 14.42 1.56 -34.67
C PHE A 159 13.68 1.21 -33.36
N LYS A 160 12.47 1.77 -33.19
CA LYS A 160 11.68 1.71 -31.94
C LYS A 160 11.29 0.29 -31.47
N LYS A 161 11.22 -0.70 -32.37
CA LYS A 161 10.83 -2.08 -32.03
C LYS A 161 12.08 -2.96 -32.00
N ILE A 162 12.43 -3.47 -30.82
CA ILE A 162 13.48 -4.48 -30.66
C ILE A 162 13.06 -5.71 -31.48
N PRO A 163 13.88 -6.19 -32.43
CA PRO A 163 13.53 -7.34 -33.26
C PRO A 163 13.34 -8.61 -32.43
N GLN A 164 12.47 -9.50 -32.94
CA GLN A 164 12.17 -10.78 -32.31
C GLN A 164 13.46 -11.61 -32.15
N GLY A 165 13.76 -12.07 -30.93
CA GLY A 165 14.98 -12.82 -30.59
C GLY A 165 16.07 -12.03 -29.87
N TYR A 166 16.06 -10.69 -29.95
CA TYR A 166 17.07 -9.87 -29.26
C TYR A 166 16.77 -9.65 -27.77
N ALA A 167 15.51 -9.83 -27.33
CA ALA A 167 15.13 -9.79 -25.92
C ALA A 167 15.73 -10.95 -25.09
N THR A 168 16.32 -11.94 -25.75
CA THR A 168 17.00 -13.10 -25.16
C THR A 168 18.47 -13.20 -25.59
N ASN A 169 18.97 -12.26 -26.40
CA ASN A 169 20.38 -12.25 -26.84
C ASN A 169 21.24 -11.57 -25.76
N ARG A 170 22.02 -12.37 -25.04
CA ARG A 170 22.82 -11.91 -23.90
C ARG A 170 23.87 -10.85 -24.23
N GLU A 171 24.60 -11.00 -25.33
CA GLU A 171 25.67 -10.08 -25.71
C GLU A 171 25.10 -8.71 -26.07
N PHE A 172 24.02 -8.71 -26.85
CA PHE A 172 23.28 -7.51 -27.18
C PHE A 172 22.71 -6.80 -25.95
N LEU A 173 22.12 -7.55 -25.03
CA LEU A 173 21.57 -6.99 -23.80
C LEU A 173 22.68 -6.43 -22.90
N LYS A 174 23.86 -7.06 -22.86
CA LYS A 174 25.04 -6.54 -22.16
C LYS A 174 25.50 -5.21 -22.75
N GLU A 175 25.63 -5.12 -24.08
CA GLU A 175 26.06 -3.88 -24.74
C GLU A 175 25.09 -2.73 -24.47
N GLN A 176 23.78 -2.99 -24.63
CA GLN A 176 22.76 -2.01 -24.30
C GLN A 176 22.77 -1.61 -22.82
N PHE A 177 23.02 -2.58 -21.92
CA PHE A 177 23.09 -2.30 -20.49
C PHE A 177 24.29 -1.41 -20.17
N MET A 178 25.45 -1.67 -20.78
CA MET A 178 26.63 -0.82 -20.63
C MET A 178 26.42 0.59 -21.20
N ASP A 179 25.71 0.71 -22.33
CA ASP A 179 25.32 2.02 -22.87
C ASP A 179 24.38 2.78 -21.95
N MET A 180 23.41 2.09 -21.34
CA MET A 180 22.54 2.67 -20.31
C MET A 180 23.38 3.21 -19.13
N LEU A 181 24.35 2.43 -18.62
CA LEU A 181 25.21 2.89 -17.52
C LEU A 181 25.99 4.16 -17.89
N ARG A 182 26.51 4.24 -19.13
CA ARG A 182 27.20 5.43 -19.64
C ARG A 182 26.26 6.63 -19.71
N GLN A 183 25.05 6.46 -20.22
CA GLN A 183 24.05 7.53 -20.34
C GLN A 183 23.60 8.06 -18.98
N GLU A 184 23.36 7.16 -18.01
CA GLU A 184 22.93 7.50 -16.65
C GLU A 184 24.12 7.85 -15.72
N LYS A 185 25.36 7.82 -16.23
CA LYS A 185 26.60 8.09 -15.48
C LYS A 185 26.77 7.21 -14.22
N ILE A 186 26.43 5.93 -14.34
CA ILE A 186 26.53 4.94 -13.27
C ILE A 186 27.82 4.14 -13.45
N ARG A 187 28.66 4.11 -12.41
CA ARG A 187 29.85 3.24 -12.39
C ARG A 187 29.41 1.79 -12.22
N PHE A 188 30.15 0.84 -12.79
CA PHE A 188 29.76 -0.57 -12.77
C PHE A 188 29.60 -1.13 -11.35
N GLU A 189 30.46 -0.72 -10.41
CA GLU A 189 30.38 -1.07 -8.98
C GLU A 189 29.11 -0.55 -8.27
N ASP A 190 28.49 0.50 -8.80
CA ASP A 190 27.28 1.10 -8.22
C ASP A 190 25.99 0.45 -8.74
N VAL A 191 26.08 -0.50 -9.68
CA VAL A 191 24.92 -1.13 -10.34
C VAL A 191 23.89 -1.66 -9.33
N PRO A 192 24.27 -2.44 -8.31
CA PRO A 192 23.33 -3.00 -7.35
C PRO A 192 22.56 -1.96 -6.51
N LYS A 193 23.12 -0.75 -6.37
CA LYS A 193 22.55 0.35 -5.58
C LYS A 193 21.74 1.34 -6.40
N LYS A 194 22.10 1.54 -7.68
CA LYS A 194 21.55 2.61 -8.53
C LYS A 194 20.64 2.12 -9.66
N VAL A 195 20.77 0.88 -10.11
CA VAL A 195 19.95 0.37 -11.23
C VAL A 195 18.61 -0.12 -10.70
N THR A 196 17.54 0.57 -11.09
CA THR A 196 16.17 0.25 -10.68
C THR A 196 15.38 -0.39 -11.82
N ARG A 197 14.28 -1.08 -11.48
CA ARG A 197 13.34 -1.61 -12.47
C ARG A 197 12.81 -0.50 -13.40
N GLN A 198 12.47 0.67 -12.86
CA GLN A 198 11.98 1.79 -13.67
C GLN A 198 13.02 2.28 -14.67
N MET A 199 14.29 2.32 -14.27
CA MET A 199 15.40 2.64 -15.17
C MET A 199 15.52 1.63 -16.30
N LEU A 200 15.46 0.33 -16.00
CA LEU A 200 15.47 -0.72 -17.01
C LEU A 200 14.29 -0.62 -17.99
N MET A 201 13.10 -0.28 -17.49
CA MET A 201 11.92 -0.05 -18.34
C MET A 201 12.09 1.19 -19.24
N LYS A 202 12.63 2.29 -18.70
CA LYS A 202 12.97 3.53 -19.46
C LYS A 202 13.94 3.22 -20.60
N HIS A 203 14.90 2.34 -20.36
CA HIS A 203 15.91 1.90 -21.32
C HIS A 203 15.53 0.64 -22.11
N ARG A 204 14.22 0.36 -22.23
CA ARG A 204 13.65 -0.65 -23.15
C ARG A 204 14.01 -2.12 -22.82
N PHE A 205 14.42 -2.42 -21.59
CA PHE A 205 14.60 -3.80 -21.14
C PHE A 205 13.30 -4.52 -20.77
N SER A 206 12.13 -3.90 -20.97
CA SER A 206 10.82 -4.43 -20.59
C SER A 206 10.53 -5.82 -21.16
N ALA A 207 10.95 -6.10 -22.40
CA ALA A 207 10.78 -7.42 -23.02
C ALA A 207 11.73 -8.46 -22.42
N ALA A 208 13.00 -8.10 -22.20
CA ALA A 208 13.98 -8.98 -21.57
C ALA A 208 13.58 -9.31 -20.12
N LEU A 209 13.15 -8.31 -19.34
CA LEU A 209 12.72 -8.46 -17.95
C LEU A 209 11.59 -9.49 -17.76
N LYS A 210 10.71 -9.68 -18.75
CA LYS A 210 9.66 -10.70 -18.68
C LYS A 210 10.21 -12.11 -18.56
N HIS A 211 11.39 -12.38 -19.13
CA HIS A 211 12.06 -13.67 -19.04
C HIS A 211 12.71 -13.92 -17.67
N TYR A 212 12.83 -12.88 -16.84
CA TYR A 212 13.50 -12.92 -15.53
C TYR A 212 12.56 -12.41 -14.43
N ARG A 213 11.28 -12.83 -14.48
CA ARG A 213 10.24 -12.52 -13.47
C ARG A 213 10.08 -11.03 -13.14
N ASN A 214 10.43 -10.15 -14.08
CA ASN A 214 10.52 -8.71 -13.90
C ASN A 214 11.47 -8.26 -12.78
N SER A 215 12.47 -9.08 -12.46
CA SER A 215 13.49 -8.84 -11.43
C SER A 215 14.74 -8.21 -12.06
N PRO A 216 15.08 -6.96 -11.69
CA PRO A 216 16.36 -6.34 -12.09
C PRO A 216 17.56 -7.19 -11.70
N LEU A 217 17.52 -7.81 -10.53
CA LEU A 217 18.58 -8.65 -10.00
C LEU A 217 18.81 -9.91 -10.85
N GLU A 218 17.75 -10.69 -11.11
CA GLU A 218 17.85 -11.90 -11.94
C GLU A 218 18.35 -11.54 -13.35
N PHE A 219 17.87 -10.41 -13.88
CA PHE A 219 18.32 -9.91 -15.17
C PHE A 219 19.81 -9.50 -15.16
N ILE A 220 20.26 -8.79 -14.13
CA ILE A 220 21.66 -8.37 -14.01
C ILE A 220 22.59 -9.57 -13.79
N GLN A 221 22.20 -10.55 -12.98
CA GLN A 221 22.97 -11.80 -12.81
C GLN A 221 23.03 -12.60 -14.11
N TYR A 222 21.96 -12.63 -14.90
CA TYR A 222 21.98 -13.22 -16.23
C TYR A 222 22.98 -12.50 -17.15
N LEU A 223 23.01 -11.17 -17.16
CA LEU A 223 23.98 -10.42 -17.94
C LEU A 223 25.40 -10.67 -17.41
N PHE A 224 25.65 -10.44 -16.14
CA PHE A 224 26.96 -10.46 -15.50
C PHE A 224 27.04 -11.52 -14.39
N PRO A 225 27.10 -12.82 -14.74
CA PRO A 225 27.14 -13.91 -13.79
C PRO A 225 28.42 -13.84 -12.98
N ASN A 226 28.31 -14.17 -11.69
CA ASN A 226 29.39 -14.16 -10.72
C ASN A 226 30.06 -12.79 -10.48
N GLN A 227 29.50 -11.70 -11.03
CA GLN A 227 29.97 -10.34 -10.74
C GLN A 227 29.13 -9.63 -9.68
N PHE A 228 27.91 -10.11 -9.45
CA PHE A 228 27.04 -9.62 -8.39
C PHE A 228 26.30 -10.77 -7.69
N SER A 229 26.28 -10.72 -6.37
CA SER A 229 25.55 -11.59 -5.46
C SER A 229 24.18 -11.01 -5.11
N LEU A 230 23.31 -11.80 -4.46
CA LEU A 230 22.02 -11.33 -3.94
C LEU A 230 22.19 -10.27 -2.83
N ASP A 231 23.35 -10.23 -2.18
CA ASP A 231 23.63 -9.35 -1.04
C ASP A 231 24.15 -7.99 -1.48
N ASP A 232 24.64 -7.88 -2.72
CA ASP A 232 25.03 -6.60 -3.29
C ASP A 232 23.82 -5.68 -3.50
N PHE A 233 22.62 -6.24 -3.63
CA PHE A 233 21.40 -5.51 -3.96
C PHE A 233 20.60 -5.13 -2.72
N ARG A 234 20.32 -3.83 -2.59
CA ARG A 234 19.53 -3.28 -1.47
C ARG A 234 18.05 -3.68 -1.50
N THR A 235 17.56 -4.21 -2.63
CA THR A 235 16.18 -4.65 -2.80
C THR A 235 16.16 -6.09 -3.30
N LYS A 236 15.62 -6.99 -2.49
CA LYS A 236 15.48 -8.41 -2.82
C LYS A 236 14.41 -8.62 -3.91
N PRO A 237 14.51 -9.68 -4.74
CA PRO A 237 13.62 -9.89 -5.88
C PRO A 237 12.19 -10.23 -5.46
N ASN A 238 11.25 -10.12 -6.41
CA ASN A 238 9.85 -10.48 -6.16
C ASN A 238 9.73 -11.94 -5.71
N GLY A 239 9.01 -12.19 -4.61
CA GLY A 239 8.81 -13.52 -4.06
C GLY A 239 9.94 -14.02 -3.15
N TYR A 240 11.02 -13.26 -2.97
CA TYR A 240 12.11 -13.64 -2.06
C TYR A 240 11.64 -13.89 -0.62
N TRP A 241 10.80 -12.99 -0.11
CA TRP A 241 10.26 -13.05 1.26
C TRP A 241 9.13 -14.08 1.44
N LYS A 242 8.60 -14.64 0.35
CA LYS A 242 7.60 -15.73 0.40
C LYS A 242 8.23 -17.07 0.76
N ASP A 243 9.52 -17.20 0.53
CA ASP A 243 10.30 -18.38 0.86
C ASP A 243 10.82 -18.24 2.30
N ILE A 244 10.28 -19.08 3.18
CA ILE A 244 10.57 -19.06 4.62
C ILE A 244 12.06 -19.31 4.92
N ASP A 245 12.79 -20.04 4.07
CA ASP A 245 14.21 -20.30 4.30
C ASP A 245 15.05 -19.04 4.08
N ASN A 246 14.63 -18.17 3.15
CA ASN A 246 15.24 -16.84 2.99
C ASN A 246 14.96 -15.95 4.21
N VAL A 247 13.73 -15.97 4.72
CA VAL A 247 13.35 -15.21 5.92
C VAL A 247 14.16 -15.68 7.13
N LYS A 248 14.26 -17.00 7.35
CA LYS A 248 15.05 -17.60 8.43
C LYS A 248 16.52 -17.21 8.34
N ARG A 249 17.13 -17.32 7.14
CA ARG A 249 18.53 -16.93 6.93
C ARG A 249 18.77 -15.48 7.33
N GLU A 250 17.99 -14.54 6.79
CA GLU A 250 18.19 -13.10 7.03
C GLU A 250 17.98 -12.72 8.50
N ILE A 251 16.98 -13.31 9.17
CA ILE A 251 16.73 -13.07 10.60
C ILE A 251 17.82 -13.69 11.47
N MET A 252 18.25 -14.91 11.17
CA MET A 252 19.34 -15.56 11.90
C MET A 252 20.68 -14.84 11.70
N ASP A 253 20.97 -14.37 10.49
CA ASP A 253 22.16 -13.57 10.19
C ASP A 253 22.16 -12.27 10.99
N LEU A 254 21.02 -11.58 11.08
CA LEU A 254 20.88 -10.37 11.89
C LEU A 254 21.12 -10.65 13.39
N ILE A 255 20.50 -11.71 13.92
CA ILE A 255 20.65 -12.15 15.32
C ILE A 255 22.12 -12.49 15.63
N ASN A 256 22.77 -13.26 14.74
CA ASN A 256 24.15 -13.71 14.92
C ASN A 256 25.15 -12.55 14.80
N ARG A 257 24.96 -11.67 13.81
CA ARG A 257 25.83 -10.50 13.57
C ARG A 257 25.82 -9.55 14.76
N GLU A 258 24.68 -9.37 15.40
CA GLU A 258 24.53 -8.51 16.57
C GLU A 258 24.64 -9.24 17.91
N LYS A 259 24.91 -10.56 17.89
CA LYS A 259 25.09 -11.41 19.08
C LYS A 259 23.92 -11.28 20.06
N VAL A 260 22.70 -11.27 19.53
CA VAL A 260 21.48 -11.14 20.32
C VAL A 260 21.24 -12.43 21.10
N ALA A 261 21.13 -12.32 22.42
CA ALA A 261 20.76 -13.45 23.25
C ALA A 261 19.33 -13.91 22.92
N GLU A 262 19.08 -15.22 22.97
CA GLU A 262 17.80 -15.81 22.59
C GLU A 262 16.61 -15.15 23.32
N GLN A 263 16.73 -14.90 24.63
CA GLN A 263 15.67 -14.26 25.41
C GLN A 263 15.36 -12.81 25.00
N ASP A 264 16.27 -12.14 24.28
CA ASP A 264 16.16 -10.74 23.92
C ASP A 264 15.61 -10.55 22.49
N VAL A 265 15.48 -11.63 21.70
CA VAL A 265 14.99 -11.59 20.32
C VAL A 265 13.67 -10.81 20.16
N PRO A 266 12.61 -11.04 20.97
CA PRO A 266 11.34 -10.30 20.85
C PRO A 266 11.47 -8.79 21.12
N ARG A 267 12.43 -8.40 21.96
CA ARG A 267 12.70 -6.98 22.29
C ARG A 267 13.58 -6.32 21.25
N PHE A 268 14.52 -7.09 20.70
CA PHE A 268 15.44 -6.67 19.66
C PHE A 268 14.71 -6.46 18.32
N MET A 269 13.79 -7.36 17.95
CA MET A 269 13.14 -7.34 16.65
C MET A 269 11.99 -6.31 16.56
N THR A 270 12.36 -5.04 16.43
CA THR A 270 11.40 -3.94 16.28
C THR A 270 11.17 -3.57 14.82
N LYS A 271 10.00 -2.98 14.53
CA LYS A 271 9.71 -2.45 13.19
C LYS A 271 10.74 -1.42 12.73
N GLN A 272 11.18 -0.54 13.65
CA GLN A 272 12.19 0.48 13.35
C GLN A 272 13.51 -0.17 12.94
N ARG A 273 13.97 -1.17 13.69
CA ARG A 273 15.23 -1.87 13.39
C ARG A 273 15.18 -2.60 12.05
N LEU A 274 14.09 -3.30 11.76
CA LEU A 274 13.89 -3.94 10.46
C LEU A 274 13.94 -2.93 9.29
N VAL A 275 13.50 -1.69 9.49
CA VAL A 275 13.64 -0.63 8.48
C VAL A 275 15.08 -0.15 8.35
N GLU A 276 15.78 0.07 9.47
CA GLU A 276 17.20 0.47 9.50
C GLU A 276 18.10 -0.55 8.80
N GLU A 277 17.77 -1.84 8.93
CA GLU A 277 18.44 -2.96 8.25
C GLU A 277 18.02 -3.17 6.78
N GLY A 278 17.14 -2.31 6.24
CA GLY A 278 16.67 -2.44 4.86
C GLY A 278 15.73 -3.62 4.61
N LEU A 279 15.22 -4.27 5.67
CA LEU A 279 14.26 -5.38 5.62
C LEU A 279 12.81 -4.90 5.44
N THR A 280 12.60 -3.78 4.74
CA THR A 280 11.26 -3.23 4.49
C THR A 280 10.41 -4.16 3.62
N GLY A 281 11.03 -4.88 2.68
CA GLY A 281 10.32 -5.88 1.87
C GLY A 281 9.80 -7.05 2.71
N LEU A 282 10.56 -7.48 3.72
CA LEU A 282 10.13 -8.50 4.68
C LEU A 282 8.95 -8.00 5.51
N LEU A 283 9.04 -6.77 6.03
CA LEU A 283 7.92 -6.15 6.75
C LEU A 283 6.65 -6.11 5.91
N HIS A 284 6.74 -5.79 4.62
CA HIS A 284 5.57 -5.76 3.74
C HIS A 284 4.92 -7.15 3.56
N GLU A 285 5.72 -8.21 3.45
CA GLU A 285 5.20 -9.58 3.32
C GLU A 285 4.47 -10.04 4.59
N TYR A 286 4.92 -9.60 5.77
CA TYR A 286 4.35 -9.97 7.07
C TYR A 286 3.54 -8.82 7.69
N HIS A 287 2.72 -8.12 6.88
CA HIS A 287 1.73 -7.11 7.32
C HIS A 287 2.27 -5.98 8.22
N GLY A 288 3.57 -5.69 8.14
CA GLY A 288 4.26 -4.73 8.99
C GLY A 288 4.42 -5.16 10.45
N SER A 289 4.27 -6.47 10.73
CA SER A 289 4.26 -7.09 12.06
C SER A 289 5.57 -7.84 12.34
N PRO A 290 6.47 -7.29 13.18
CA PRO A 290 7.65 -8.01 13.64
C PRO A 290 7.30 -9.31 14.40
N ILE A 291 6.12 -9.35 15.03
CA ILE A 291 5.62 -10.53 15.73
C ILE A 291 5.39 -11.67 14.74
N GLU A 292 4.72 -11.41 13.61
CA GLU A 292 4.46 -12.43 12.60
C GLU A 292 5.75 -12.97 11.96
N ILE A 293 6.73 -12.09 11.73
CA ILE A 293 8.05 -12.49 11.22
C ILE A 293 8.71 -13.47 12.20
N ILE A 294 8.76 -13.11 13.48
CA ILE A 294 9.41 -13.92 14.51
C ILE A 294 8.63 -15.21 14.79
N GLU A 295 7.31 -15.19 14.76
CA GLU A 295 6.48 -16.38 14.87
C GLU A 295 6.71 -17.32 13.68
N ALA A 296 6.90 -16.80 12.47
CA ALA A 296 7.23 -17.63 11.31
C ALA A 296 8.62 -18.29 11.42
N VAL A 297 9.62 -17.57 11.95
CA VAL A 297 11.00 -18.06 12.11
C VAL A 297 11.11 -19.00 13.32
N PHE A 298 10.42 -18.69 14.42
CA PHE A 298 10.45 -19.43 15.68
C PHE A 298 9.01 -19.76 16.17
N PRO A 299 8.29 -20.67 15.49
CA PRO A 299 6.90 -20.97 15.81
C PRO A 299 6.68 -21.39 17.26
N GLY A 300 5.75 -20.72 17.94
CA GLY A 300 5.36 -21.00 19.33
C GLY A 300 6.45 -20.71 20.38
N LYS A 301 7.60 -20.16 20.00
CA LYS A 301 8.74 -19.97 20.91
C LYS A 301 8.53 -18.79 21.85
N TYR A 302 8.02 -17.68 21.31
CA TYR A 302 7.86 -16.42 22.04
C TYR A 302 6.39 -16.06 22.19
N ASP A 303 6.02 -15.61 23.38
CA ASP A 303 4.69 -15.07 23.63
C ASP A 303 4.63 -13.61 23.13
N VAL A 304 3.46 -13.21 22.61
CA VAL A 304 3.22 -11.86 22.07
C VAL A 304 3.59 -10.76 23.08
N THR A 305 3.46 -11.02 24.38
CA THR A 305 3.76 -10.06 25.45
C THR A 305 5.26 -9.83 25.68
N GLU A 306 6.11 -10.70 25.15
CA GLU A 306 7.57 -10.57 25.20
C GLU A 306 8.07 -9.50 24.22
N PHE A 307 7.30 -9.18 23.18
CA PHE A 307 7.62 -8.13 22.21
C PHE A 307 7.40 -6.73 22.76
N GLN A 308 8.18 -5.76 22.28
CA GLN A 308 8.12 -4.36 22.78
C GLN A 308 6.73 -3.74 22.70
N ARG A 309 5.95 -4.10 21.68
CA ARG A 309 4.56 -3.69 21.51
C ARG A 309 3.74 -4.91 21.14
N VAL A 310 2.59 -5.05 21.79
CA VAL A 310 1.56 -6.01 21.39
C VAL A 310 0.66 -5.37 20.32
N PRO A 311 -0.13 -6.16 19.55
CA PRO A 311 -1.08 -5.63 18.59
C PRO A 311 -2.07 -4.64 19.21
N ASN A 312 -2.59 -3.72 18.39
CA ASN A 312 -3.62 -2.79 18.83
C ASN A 312 -4.85 -3.56 19.33
N GLN A 313 -5.46 -3.06 20.41
CA GLN A 313 -6.62 -3.66 21.08
C GLN A 313 -6.42 -5.08 21.62
N HIS A 314 -5.19 -5.64 21.58
CA HIS A 314 -4.90 -7.00 22.06
C HIS A 314 -5.44 -7.24 23.48
N TRP A 315 -5.27 -6.25 24.37
CA TRP A 315 -5.71 -6.31 25.77
C TRP A 315 -7.22 -6.14 26.00
N HIS A 316 -8.01 -5.76 25.00
CA HIS A 316 -9.46 -5.65 25.16
C HIS A 316 -10.13 -7.02 25.26
N SER A 317 -9.52 -8.08 24.71
CA SER A 317 -10.00 -9.45 24.85
C SER A 317 -9.67 -10.02 26.24
N PRO A 318 -10.67 -10.46 27.03
CA PRO A 318 -10.45 -11.20 28.27
C PRO A 318 -9.61 -12.46 28.07
N GLN A 319 -9.81 -13.16 26.95
CA GLN A 319 -9.07 -14.38 26.62
C GLN A 319 -7.57 -14.09 26.46
N ASN A 320 -7.20 -13.00 25.78
CA ASN A 320 -5.80 -12.61 25.64
C ASN A 320 -5.17 -12.24 26.99
N ARG A 321 -5.90 -11.51 27.85
CA ARG A 321 -5.43 -11.16 29.19
C ARG A 321 -5.23 -12.41 30.06
N ALA A 322 -6.18 -13.34 30.02
CA ALA A 322 -6.09 -14.62 30.72
C ALA A 322 -4.91 -15.46 30.23
N GLN A 323 -4.79 -15.61 28.90
CA GLN A 323 -3.71 -16.37 28.29
C GLN A 323 -2.34 -15.77 28.60
N ALA A 324 -2.20 -14.44 28.60
CA ALA A 324 -0.94 -13.78 28.95
C ALA A 324 -0.48 -14.13 30.37
N LEU A 325 -1.39 -14.14 31.36
CA LEU A 325 -1.03 -14.55 32.73
C LEU A 325 -0.69 -16.04 32.78
N ARG A 326 -1.50 -16.88 32.14
CA ARG A 326 -1.29 -18.34 32.11
C ARG A 326 0.06 -18.70 31.49
N THR A 327 0.39 -18.15 30.33
CA THR A 327 1.69 -18.36 29.67
C THR A 327 2.83 -17.86 30.55
N PHE A 328 2.67 -16.68 31.16
CA PHE A 328 3.69 -16.12 32.07
C PHE A 328 3.97 -17.04 33.26
N CYS A 329 2.91 -17.56 33.90
CA CYS A 329 3.00 -18.49 35.03
C CYS A 329 3.58 -19.84 34.60
N ALA A 330 3.11 -20.41 33.50
CA ALA A 330 3.58 -21.69 32.98
C ALA A 330 5.09 -21.67 32.68
N LYS A 331 5.59 -20.61 32.02
CA LYS A 331 7.02 -20.44 31.73
C LYS A 331 7.90 -20.30 32.97
N ARG A 332 7.32 -19.93 34.11
CA ARG A 332 8.03 -19.71 35.39
C ARG A 332 7.73 -20.77 36.45
N GLY A 333 6.92 -21.78 36.12
CA GLY A 333 6.51 -22.81 37.07
C GLY A 333 5.67 -22.27 38.23
N ILE A 334 4.97 -21.14 38.05
CA ILE A 334 4.17 -20.52 39.11
C ILE A 334 2.87 -21.31 39.27
N GLY A 335 2.73 -21.98 40.41
CA GLY A 335 1.55 -22.76 40.76
C GLY A 335 0.44 -21.93 41.41
N ARG A 336 -0.73 -22.56 41.65
CA ARG A 336 -1.91 -21.94 42.27
C ARG A 336 -1.58 -21.20 43.58
N GLU A 337 -0.79 -21.81 44.46
CA GLU A 337 -0.41 -21.26 45.78
C GLU A 337 0.42 -19.98 45.70
N GLU A 338 1.05 -19.71 44.55
CA GLU A 338 1.87 -18.52 44.34
C GLU A 338 1.12 -17.40 43.63
N LEU A 339 -0.02 -17.71 42.97
CA LEU A 339 -0.82 -16.73 42.24
C LEU A 339 -1.20 -15.52 43.11
N PRO A 340 -1.63 -15.66 44.38
CA PRO A 340 -1.97 -14.51 45.21
C PRO A 340 -0.81 -13.55 45.48
N ARG A 341 0.45 -13.98 45.29
CA ARG A 341 1.64 -13.14 45.44
C ARG A 341 1.93 -12.27 44.23
N LEU A 342 1.25 -12.49 43.10
CA LEU A 342 1.43 -11.77 41.84
C LEU A 342 0.76 -10.39 41.87
N ASN A 343 1.22 -9.54 42.78
CA ASN A 343 0.74 -8.18 42.94
C ASN A 343 1.58 -7.17 42.14
N ARG A 344 1.22 -5.89 42.23
CA ARG A 344 1.93 -4.78 41.56
C ARG A 344 3.45 -4.79 41.83
N ALA A 345 3.87 -5.08 43.06
CA ALA A 345 5.28 -5.08 43.43
C ALA A 345 6.04 -6.24 42.76
N TYR A 346 5.42 -7.43 42.71
CA TYR A 346 5.97 -8.56 41.97
C TYR A 346 6.18 -8.21 40.50
N PHE A 347 5.14 -7.72 39.81
CA PHE A 347 5.27 -7.39 38.39
C PHE A 347 6.20 -6.21 38.14
N ARG A 348 6.28 -5.21 39.03
CA ARG A 348 7.28 -4.13 38.91
C ARG A 348 8.71 -4.65 38.91
N LYS A 349 8.99 -5.74 39.64
CA LYS A 349 10.32 -6.35 39.70
C LYS A 349 10.58 -7.32 38.55
N HIS A 350 9.60 -8.15 38.21
CA HIS A 350 9.81 -9.30 37.33
C HIS A 350 9.28 -9.10 35.91
N PHE A 351 8.20 -8.35 35.72
CA PHE A 351 7.60 -8.12 34.39
C PHE A 351 6.68 -6.89 34.37
N PRO A 352 7.24 -5.66 34.30
CA PRO A 352 6.47 -4.43 34.49
C PRO A 352 5.39 -4.17 33.44
N ARG A 353 5.42 -4.88 32.31
CA ARG A 353 4.52 -4.62 31.17
C ARG A 353 3.06 -4.86 31.48
N PHE A 354 2.77 -5.85 32.33
CA PHE A 354 1.39 -6.12 32.73
C PHE A 354 0.79 -5.01 33.59
N ILE A 355 1.62 -4.16 34.22
CA ILE A 355 1.12 -3.06 35.06
C ILE A 355 0.16 -2.16 34.27
N SER A 356 0.57 -1.68 33.09
CA SER A 356 -0.27 -0.78 32.29
C SER A 356 -1.59 -1.42 31.84
N MET A 357 -1.58 -2.73 31.60
CA MET A 357 -2.77 -3.49 31.22
C MET A 357 -3.70 -3.65 32.43
N VAL A 358 -3.15 -3.99 33.60
CA VAL A 358 -3.92 -4.16 34.84
C VAL A 358 -4.51 -2.84 35.32
N ASP A 359 -3.74 -1.76 35.24
CA ASP A 359 -4.18 -0.40 35.61
C ASP A 359 -5.37 0.02 34.76
N ARG A 360 -5.39 -0.34 33.46
CA ARG A 360 -6.47 0.03 32.53
C ARG A 360 -7.70 -0.86 32.61
N HIS A 361 -7.53 -2.17 32.76
CA HIS A 361 -8.63 -3.13 32.60
C HIS A 361 -9.16 -3.69 33.92
N TYR A 362 -8.46 -3.46 35.03
CA TYR A 362 -8.86 -3.96 36.35
C TYR A 362 -8.64 -2.92 37.47
N ASP A 363 -8.55 -1.63 37.17
CA ASP A 363 -8.36 -0.57 38.17
C ASP A 363 -7.16 -0.82 39.10
N SER A 364 -6.06 -1.34 38.55
CA SER A 364 -4.86 -1.75 39.30
C SER A 364 -5.05 -2.92 40.27
N LYS A 365 -6.23 -3.58 40.25
CA LYS A 365 -6.58 -4.71 41.12
C LYS A 365 -6.12 -6.04 40.50
N PHE A 366 -4.86 -6.41 40.75
CA PHE A 366 -4.24 -7.63 40.22
C PHE A 366 -5.01 -8.92 40.57
N TYR A 367 -5.63 -9.00 41.75
CA TYR A 367 -6.43 -10.16 42.14
C TYR A 367 -7.63 -10.39 41.20
N ARG A 368 -8.26 -9.32 40.67
CA ARG A 368 -9.34 -9.44 39.67
C ARG A 368 -8.83 -10.07 38.37
N TRP A 369 -7.64 -9.67 37.92
CA TRP A 369 -7.03 -10.27 36.74
C TRP A 369 -6.68 -11.74 36.96
N ILE A 370 -6.16 -12.10 38.14
CA ILE A 370 -5.85 -13.49 38.50
C ILE A 370 -7.13 -14.34 38.49
N MET A 371 -8.21 -13.88 39.11
CA MET A 371 -9.50 -14.58 39.12
C MET A 371 -10.11 -14.72 37.71
N GLU A 372 -10.04 -13.67 36.87
CA GLU A 372 -10.47 -13.76 35.46
C GLU A 372 -9.61 -14.76 34.67
N SER A 373 -8.32 -14.84 34.98
CA SER A 373 -7.38 -15.73 34.29
C SER A 373 -7.53 -17.19 34.70
N TYR A 374 -7.97 -17.47 35.93
CA TYR A 374 -8.11 -18.81 36.50
C TYR A 374 -9.51 -19.03 37.11
N PRO A 375 -10.58 -19.03 36.30
CA PRO A 375 -11.95 -19.23 36.79
C PRO A 375 -12.18 -20.62 37.41
N GLU A 376 -11.30 -21.59 37.13
CA GLU A 376 -11.30 -22.92 37.75
C GLU A 376 -10.83 -22.92 39.22
N TYR A 377 -10.25 -21.83 39.71
CA TYR A 377 -9.77 -21.71 41.07
C TYR A 377 -10.68 -20.83 41.91
N THR A 378 -11.02 -21.32 43.09
CA THR A 378 -11.64 -20.51 44.14
C THR A 378 -10.54 -19.89 44.99
N PHE A 379 -10.56 -18.57 45.11
CA PHE A 379 -9.65 -17.81 45.97
C PHE A 379 -10.43 -17.11 47.07
N SER A 380 -9.90 -17.12 48.29
CA SER A 380 -10.41 -16.29 49.37
C SER A 380 -9.74 -14.90 49.38
N PRO A 381 -10.42 -13.84 49.87
CA PRO A 381 -9.82 -12.52 49.97
C PRO A 381 -8.53 -12.48 50.81
N GLU A 382 -8.42 -13.34 51.82
CA GLU A 382 -7.27 -13.45 52.72
C GLU A 382 -6.01 -13.91 51.98
N GLU A 383 -6.16 -14.77 50.96
CA GLU A 383 -5.03 -15.23 50.13
C GLU A 383 -4.33 -14.07 49.44
N PHE A 384 -5.10 -13.09 48.97
CA PHE A 384 -4.60 -11.87 48.36
C PHE A 384 -4.23 -10.78 49.37
N ARG A 385 -4.39 -11.04 50.67
CA ARG A 385 -4.24 -10.07 51.77
C ARG A 385 -5.11 -8.83 51.59
N LEU A 386 -6.33 -9.04 51.07
CA LEU A 386 -7.30 -7.97 50.92
C LEU A 386 -7.85 -7.56 52.29
N LEU A 387 -8.16 -6.27 52.43
CA LEU A 387 -8.70 -5.69 53.64
C LEU A 387 -10.22 -5.68 53.53
N VAL A 388 -10.87 -6.73 54.04
CA VAL A 388 -12.33 -6.94 53.95
C VAL A 388 -13.01 -6.49 55.23
N GLY A 389 -13.98 -5.59 55.09
CA GLY A 389 -14.86 -5.09 56.14
C GLY A 389 -15.81 -6.15 56.67
N VAL A 390 -16.42 -5.89 57.81
CA VAL A 390 -17.42 -6.77 58.46
C VAL A 390 -18.66 -7.04 57.60
N ASP A 391 -18.94 -6.15 56.64
CA ASP A 391 -20.03 -6.22 55.68
C ASP A 391 -19.58 -6.79 54.31
N GLY A 392 -18.30 -7.19 54.18
CA GLY A 392 -17.72 -7.71 52.94
C GLY A 392 -17.09 -6.65 52.03
N GLN A 393 -17.11 -5.36 52.37
CA GLN A 393 -16.54 -4.30 51.53
C GLN A 393 -15.01 -4.30 51.55
N LEU A 394 -14.38 -3.93 50.43
CA LEU A 394 -12.93 -3.83 50.33
C LEU A 394 -12.45 -2.41 50.69
N CYS A 395 -11.40 -2.33 51.52
CA CYS A 395 -10.77 -1.08 51.92
C CYS A 395 -9.34 -0.97 51.36
N ASP A 396 -8.89 0.25 51.06
CA ASP A 396 -7.59 0.48 50.43
C ASP A 396 -6.44 0.60 51.44
N SER A 397 -6.74 0.88 52.71
CA SER A 397 -5.78 0.94 53.81
C SER A 397 -6.28 0.26 55.09
N LYS A 398 -5.37 -0.03 56.02
CA LYS A 398 -5.74 -0.61 57.33
C LYS A 398 -6.56 0.38 58.14
N GLU A 399 -6.19 1.64 58.08
CA GLU A 399 -6.89 2.76 58.71
C GLU A 399 -8.31 2.88 58.14
N GLU A 400 -8.48 2.83 56.82
CA GLU A 400 -9.80 2.81 56.20
C GLU A 400 -10.63 1.58 56.61
N LEU A 401 -10.02 0.41 56.70
CA LEU A 401 -10.70 -0.81 57.17
C LEU A 401 -11.19 -0.65 58.61
N GLU A 402 -10.35 -0.09 59.49
CA GLU A 402 -10.69 0.16 60.88
C GLU A 402 -11.80 1.20 61.01
N ILE A 403 -11.71 2.32 60.29
CA ILE A 403 -12.76 3.36 60.23
C ILE A 403 -14.06 2.78 59.69
N HIS A 404 -14.01 2.03 58.59
CA HIS A 404 -15.18 1.44 57.97
C HIS A 404 -15.89 0.46 58.93
N ASN A 405 -15.15 -0.47 59.53
CA ASN A 405 -15.70 -1.39 60.52
C ASN A 405 -16.29 -0.67 61.74
N PHE A 406 -15.67 0.43 62.16
CA PHE A 406 -16.20 1.27 63.22
C PHE A 406 -17.52 1.94 62.80
N LEU A 407 -17.57 2.60 61.64
CA LEU A 407 -18.75 3.29 61.14
C LEU A 407 -19.95 2.34 61.00
N ILE A 408 -19.74 1.15 60.43
CA ILE A 408 -20.79 0.12 60.27
C ILE A 408 -21.36 -0.33 61.62
N ARG A 409 -20.53 -0.42 62.66
CA ARG A 409 -20.96 -0.86 64.00
C ARG A 409 -21.52 0.27 64.86
N ALA A 410 -21.05 1.50 64.65
CA ALA A 410 -21.30 2.62 65.55
C ALA A 410 -22.51 3.46 65.14
N VAL A 411 -22.78 3.62 63.85
CA VAL A 411 -23.91 4.43 63.36
C VAL A 411 -25.24 3.72 63.67
N VAL A 412 -26.14 4.43 64.36
CA VAL A 412 -27.46 3.89 64.78
C VAL A 412 -28.51 4.19 63.73
N ASP A 413 -29.34 3.23 63.33
CA ASP A 413 -30.49 3.46 62.44
C ASP A 413 -30.17 4.32 61.19
N GLY A 414 -28.93 4.22 60.70
CA GLY A 414 -28.40 5.01 59.59
C GLY A 414 -27.73 4.10 58.56
N LYS A 415 -27.77 4.53 57.30
CA LYS A 415 -27.16 3.80 56.19
C LYS A 415 -25.73 4.30 55.98
N VAL A 416 -24.76 3.41 56.07
CA VAL A 416 -23.35 3.70 55.76
C VAL A 416 -23.00 3.02 54.43
N GLU A 417 -22.71 3.80 53.40
CA GLU A 417 -22.31 3.30 52.09
C GLU A 417 -20.88 3.71 51.77
N ARG A 418 -20.03 2.74 51.41
CA ARG A 418 -18.66 3.01 50.93
C ARG A 418 -18.69 3.26 49.42
N GLU A 419 -17.99 4.30 48.96
CA GLU A 419 -17.87 4.66 47.52
C GLU A 419 -19.22 4.77 46.78
N GLY A 420 -20.31 5.11 47.48
CA GLY A 420 -21.68 4.98 46.98
C GLY A 420 -22.12 6.03 45.95
N CYS A 421 -21.37 7.12 45.78
CA CYS A 421 -21.73 8.19 44.85
C CYS A 421 -20.50 8.79 44.14
N ARG A 422 -20.71 9.38 42.97
CA ARG A 422 -19.66 9.96 42.13
C ARG A 422 -19.97 11.42 41.86
N PHE A 423 -18.99 12.28 42.10
CA PHE A 423 -19.07 13.70 41.79
C PHE A 423 -18.02 14.10 40.75
N VAL A 424 -18.32 15.13 39.97
CA VAL A 424 -17.43 15.68 38.95
C VAL A 424 -17.16 17.15 39.29
N ASN A 425 -15.91 17.48 39.55
CA ASN A 425 -15.44 18.84 39.71
C ASN A 425 -15.05 19.39 38.33
N HIS A 426 -15.98 20.11 37.69
CA HIS A 426 -15.80 20.67 36.35
C HIS A 426 -14.73 21.76 36.27
N GLU A 427 -14.39 22.43 37.38
CA GLU A 427 -13.37 23.48 37.39
C GLU A 427 -11.96 22.91 37.14
N TYR A 428 -11.70 21.70 37.64
CA TYR A 428 -10.40 21.04 37.52
C TYR A 428 -10.41 19.77 36.65
N ASP A 429 -11.56 19.44 36.04
CA ASP A 429 -11.79 18.18 35.32
C ASP A 429 -11.43 16.94 36.18
N GLU A 430 -11.78 16.99 37.46
CA GLU A 430 -11.48 15.94 38.44
C GLU A 430 -12.75 15.15 38.81
N VAL A 431 -12.61 13.85 39.02
CA VAL A 431 -13.69 12.97 39.51
C VAL A 431 -13.41 12.63 40.96
N TYR A 432 -14.40 12.82 41.82
CA TYR A 432 -14.32 12.51 43.25
C TYR A 432 -15.35 11.45 43.63
N ILE A 433 -14.89 10.45 44.37
CA ILE A 433 -15.72 9.44 45.02
C ILE A 433 -15.38 9.56 46.51
N PRO A 434 -16.37 9.79 47.38
CA PRO A 434 -16.15 9.87 48.82
C PRO A 434 -15.92 8.47 49.38
N ASP A 435 -15.08 8.36 50.40
CA ASP A 435 -14.83 7.08 51.07
C ASP A 435 -16.14 6.51 51.65
N TRP A 436 -16.91 7.32 52.38
CA TRP A 436 -18.23 6.93 52.89
C TRP A 436 -19.28 8.04 52.73
N VAL A 437 -20.51 7.61 52.51
CA VAL A 437 -21.72 8.42 52.66
C VAL A 437 -22.54 7.83 53.81
N ILE A 438 -22.88 8.68 54.78
CA ILE A 438 -23.77 8.30 55.88
C ILE A 438 -25.11 9.00 55.65
N GLU A 439 -26.20 8.26 55.73
CA GLU A 439 -27.56 8.80 55.68
C GLU A 439 -28.31 8.43 56.95
N GLN A 440 -28.78 9.44 57.69
CA GLN A 440 -29.48 9.26 58.97
C GLN A 440 -30.42 10.46 59.19
N ASN A 441 -31.67 10.20 59.58
CA ASN A 441 -32.68 11.23 59.85
C ASN A 441 -32.82 12.27 58.71
N ASP A 442 -32.94 11.79 57.46
CA ASP A 442 -33.04 12.60 56.23
C ASP A 442 -31.87 13.57 55.99
N ARG A 443 -30.73 13.36 56.65
CA ARG A 443 -29.48 14.11 56.44
C ARG A 443 -28.41 13.21 55.86
N LYS A 444 -27.53 13.80 55.05
CA LYS A 444 -26.42 13.10 54.41
C LYS A 444 -25.09 13.72 54.79
N TRP A 445 -24.13 12.87 55.13
CA TRP A 445 -22.76 13.26 55.41
C TRP A 445 -21.82 12.56 54.44
N ILE A 446 -20.86 13.32 53.92
CA ILE A 446 -19.68 12.76 53.25
C ILE A 446 -18.62 12.60 54.33
N VAL A 447 -18.16 11.37 54.56
CA VAL A 447 -17.04 11.09 55.45
C VAL A 447 -15.86 10.68 54.57
N GLU A 448 -14.74 11.39 54.70
CA GLU A 448 -13.57 11.22 53.84
C GLU A 448 -12.31 11.17 54.71
N TYR A 449 -11.48 10.15 54.52
CA TYR A 449 -10.23 9.97 55.25
C TYR A 449 -9.02 10.43 54.42
N PHE A 450 -8.40 11.52 54.83
CA PHE A 450 -7.24 12.09 54.15
C PHE A 450 -5.92 11.53 54.69
N GLY A 451 -5.72 10.21 54.63
CA GLY A 451 -4.60 9.52 55.28
C GLY A 451 -3.19 9.99 54.92
N LEU A 452 -3.00 10.66 53.76
CA LEU A 452 -1.71 11.20 53.32
C LEU A 452 -1.62 12.74 53.44
N TYR A 453 -2.59 13.40 54.07
CA TYR A 453 -2.59 14.85 54.23
C TYR A 453 -1.36 15.32 55.00
N GLY A 454 -0.66 16.34 54.47
CA GLY A 454 0.60 16.83 55.05
C GLY A 454 1.80 15.90 54.89
N SER A 455 1.67 14.77 54.20
CA SER A 455 2.79 13.86 53.93
C SER A 455 3.77 14.46 52.91
N THR A 456 5.07 14.39 53.20
CA THR A 456 6.14 14.77 52.25
C THR A 456 6.30 13.78 51.09
N ARG A 457 5.60 12.63 51.14
CA ARG A 457 5.73 11.53 50.17
C ARG A 457 5.15 11.87 48.79
N TYR A 458 4.16 12.75 48.73
CA TYR A 458 3.51 13.16 47.48
C TYR A 458 3.19 14.67 47.51
N LYS A 459 4.07 15.48 46.89
CA LYS A 459 4.00 16.95 46.95
C LYS A 459 2.63 17.53 46.55
N TRP A 460 1.97 16.95 45.55
CA TRP A 460 0.68 17.42 45.03
C TRP A 460 -0.54 16.88 45.78
N TYR A 461 -0.39 15.93 46.72
CA TYR A 461 -1.54 15.31 47.38
C TYR A 461 -2.30 16.29 48.26
N THR A 462 -1.57 17.15 48.98
CA THR A 462 -2.18 18.14 49.89
C THR A 462 -3.04 19.14 49.10
N GLU A 463 -2.51 19.69 48.01
CA GLU A 463 -3.26 20.59 47.12
C GLU A 463 -4.52 19.92 46.54
N LYS A 464 -4.42 18.64 46.12
CA LYS A 464 -5.58 17.90 45.63
C LYS A 464 -6.60 17.63 46.73
N ALA A 465 -6.15 17.29 47.94
CA ALA A 465 -7.02 17.10 49.10
C ALA A 465 -7.75 18.40 49.47
N ASP A 466 -7.07 19.55 49.43
CA ASP A 466 -7.67 20.87 49.65
C ASP A 466 -8.78 21.17 48.65
N ARG A 467 -8.53 20.93 47.35
CA ARG A 467 -9.57 21.06 46.31
C ARG A 467 -10.75 20.11 46.54
N LYS A 468 -10.48 18.85 46.91
CA LYS A 468 -11.51 17.84 47.22
C LYS A 468 -12.36 18.27 48.42
N MET A 469 -11.74 18.76 49.49
CA MET A 469 -12.42 19.30 50.68
C MET A 469 -13.29 20.51 50.33
N GLN A 470 -12.75 21.49 49.61
CA GLN A 470 -13.50 22.68 49.18
C GLN A 470 -14.71 22.29 48.32
N PHE A 471 -14.52 21.36 47.39
CA PHE A 471 -15.60 20.87 46.54
C PHE A 471 -16.70 20.19 47.36
N TYR A 472 -16.36 19.24 48.24
CA TYR A 472 -17.37 18.58 49.08
C TYR A 472 -18.06 19.54 50.04
N HIS A 473 -17.36 20.54 50.56
CA HIS A 473 -17.96 21.58 51.40
C HIS A 473 -18.97 22.45 50.63
N SER A 474 -18.83 22.57 49.31
CA SER A 474 -19.75 23.33 48.47
C SER A 474 -21.05 22.60 48.12
N LEU A 475 -21.15 21.29 48.39
CA LEU A 475 -22.33 20.50 48.07
C LEU A 475 -23.46 20.77 49.08
N ALA A 476 -24.55 21.40 48.63
CA ALA A 476 -25.65 21.82 49.50
C ALA A 476 -26.37 20.67 50.23
N ASP A 477 -26.42 19.47 49.63
CA ASP A 477 -27.13 18.31 50.17
C ASP A 477 -26.30 17.50 51.17
N TYR A 478 -25.03 17.86 51.39
CA TYR A 478 -24.09 17.07 52.17
C TYR A 478 -23.35 17.90 53.20
N THR A 479 -23.11 17.33 54.37
CA THR A 479 -22.14 17.86 55.33
C THR A 479 -20.84 17.07 55.25
N LEU A 480 -19.72 17.74 54.96
CA LEU A 480 -18.40 17.11 54.94
C LEU A 480 -17.88 16.88 56.36
N ILE A 481 -17.44 15.65 56.61
CA ILE A 481 -16.66 15.25 57.77
C ILE A 481 -15.30 14.74 57.27
N ALA A 482 -14.30 15.61 57.34
CA ALA A 482 -12.93 15.28 56.97
C ALA A 482 -12.21 14.63 58.17
N ILE A 483 -11.81 13.37 58.03
CA ILE A 483 -10.97 12.66 59.01
C ILE A 483 -9.51 12.84 58.58
N MET A 484 -8.74 13.51 59.43
CA MET A 484 -7.32 13.75 59.20
C MET A 484 -6.47 12.63 59.81
N PRO A 485 -5.20 12.47 59.39
CA PRO A 485 -4.33 11.44 59.95
C PRO A 485 -4.18 11.53 61.48
N ASP A 486 -4.18 12.74 62.04
CA ASP A 486 -4.04 12.97 63.49
C ASP A 486 -5.31 12.61 64.30
N ASP A 487 -6.47 12.51 63.63
CA ASP A 487 -7.72 12.05 64.25
C ASP A 487 -7.70 10.55 64.52
N PHE A 488 -6.83 9.82 63.81
CA PHE A 488 -6.68 8.36 63.89
C PHE A 488 -5.46 7.90 64.72
N ARG A 489 -4.53 8.81 65.08
CA ARG A 489 -3.24 8.44 65.74
C ARG A 489 -3.35 8.10 67.23
N GLU A 490 -4.45 8.42 67.90
CA GLU A 490 -4.66 8.05 69.31
C GLU A 490 -5.22 6.64 69.42
N LYS A 491 -4.94 5.93 70.53
CA LYS A 491 -5.57 4.61 70.76
C LYS A 491 -7.09 4.79 70.86
N GLY A 492 -7.83 4.17 69.94
CA GLY A 492 -9.29 4.19 69.89
C GLY A 492 -9.85 5.29 68.98
N PHE A 493 -11.18 5.30 68.78
CA PHE A 493 -11.86 6.19 67.83
C PHE A 493 -12.31 7.53 68.44
N ARG A 494 -11.75 7.98 69.57
CA ARG A 494 -12.31 9.10 70.37
C ARG A 494 -12.47 10.41 69.59
N LYS A 495 -11.45 10.83 68.84
CA LYS A 495 -11.52 12.06 68.03
C LYS A 495 -12.55 11.94 66.91
N ILE A 496 -12.58 10.77 66.25
CA ILE A 496 -13.56 10.46 65.20
C ILE A 496 -14.98 10.46 65.78
N VAL A 497 -15.20 9.85 66.94
CA VAL A 497 -16.48 9.87 67.67
C VAL A 497 -16.89 11.31 67.97
N SER A 498 -15.99 12.11 68.53
CA SER A 498 -16.27 13.52 68.83
C SER A 498 -16.60 14.31 67.57
N LEU A 499 -15.90 14.05 66.46
CA LEU A 499 -16.13 14.70 65.17
C LEU A 499 -17.50 14.34 64.60
N LEU A 500 -17.87 13.05 64.58
CA LEU A 500 -19.16 12.56 64.09
C LEU A 500 -20.33 13.11 64.94
N ILE A 501 -20.23 13.06 66.26
CA ILE A 501 -21.28 13.58 67.18
C ILE A 501 -21.42 15.10 67.03
N SER A 502 -20.31 15.85 66.94
CA SER A 502 -20.35 17.30 66.77
C SER A 502 -21.02 17.74 65.46
N ASN A 503 -20.99 16.87 64.44
CA ASN A 503 -21.67 17.06 63.15
C ASN A 503 -23.10 16.47 63.12
N GLY A 504 -23.61 16.00 64.26
CA GLY A 504 -25.00 15.57 64.43
C GLY A 504 -25.29 14.11 64.08
N ILE A 505 -24.27 13.26 63.90
CA ILE A 505 -24.46 11.82 63.67
C ILE A 505 -24.68 11.11 65.02
N GLN A 506 -25.76 10.34 65.11
CA GLN A 506 -26.07 9.53 66.28
C GLN A 506 -25.28 8.21 66.25
N LEU A 507 -24.55 7.95 67.34
CA LEU A 507 -23.70 6.77 67.51
C LEU A 507 -24.10 5.93 68.74
N HIS A 508 -23.84 4.62 68.70
CA HIS A 508 -23.90 3.75 69.88
C HIS A 508 -22.70 4.01 70.81
N VAL A 509 -22.83 5.02 71.69
CA VAL A 509 -21.74 5.49 72.59
C VAL A 509 -21.30 4.45 73.65
N HIS A 510 -22.04 3.35 73.81
CA HIS A 510 -21.71 2.24 74.71
C HIS A 510 -20.97 1.07 74.04
N CYS A 511 -20.62 1.17 72.75
CA CYS A 511 -19.82 0.14 72.10
C CYS A 511 -18.39 0.18 72.68
N SER A 512 -17.86 -0.96 73.12
CA SER A 512 -16.50 -1.13 73.68
C SER A 512 -15.36 -0.64 72.76
N HIS A 513 -15.68 -0.29 71.51
CA HIS A 513 -14.79 0.24 70.49
C HIS A 513 -14.67 1.77 70.52
N CYS A 514 -15.49 2.49 71.30
CA CYS A 514 -15.46 3.96 71.35
C CYS A 514 -14.32 4.54 72.21
N TYR A 515 -13.60 3.72 72.99
CA TYR A 515 -12.70 4.17 74.06
C TYR A 515 -11.25 3.74 73.93
#